data_AF-A0A6S6U805-F1
#
_entry.id   AF-A0A6S6U805-F1
#
_cell.length_a   1.000
_cell.length_b   1.000
_cell.length_c   1.000
_cell.angle_alpha   90.00
_cell.angle_beta   90.00
_cell.angle_gamma   90.00
#
_symmetry.space_group_name_H-M   'P 1'
#
loop_
_entity.id
_entity.type
_entity.pdbx_description
1 polymer ?
#
loop_
_entity_poly.entity_id
_entity_poly.type
_entity_poly.pdbx_seq_one_letter_code
_entity_poly.pdbx_strand_id
1 'polypeptide(L)' 'MNEKVLDEWEIELQKKKRLLEAHMQELGIKSEMDCPDFPNCKVQEAYVQAVYNSMSKGAGGGFEF' A
#
# COMPACT_ATOMS: atom_id res chain seq x y z
N MET A 1 -1.25 20.45 21.15
CA MET A 1 -1.61 19.54 20.04
C MET A 1 -0.52 18.48 19.95
N ASN A 2 -0.86 17.19 19.87
CA ASN A 2 0.14 16.16 19.61
C ASN A 2 0.40 16.15 18.10
N GLU A 3 1.44 16.85 17.64
CA GLU A 3 1.96 16.69 16.29
C GLU A 3 2.38 15.22 16.16
N LYS A 4 1.54 14.41 15.53
CA LYS A 4 1.90 13.04 15.16
C LYS A 4 3.01 13.14 14.13
N VAL A 5 4.25 13.09 14.60
CA VAL A 5 5.39 12.75 13.75
C VAL A 5 5.08 11.38 13.18
N LEU A 6 4.80 11.34 11.87
CA LEU A 6 4.56 10.09 11.15
C LEU A 6 5.86 9.30 11.20
N ASP A 7 5.77 8.06 11.66
CA ASP A 7 6.91 7.14 11.63
C ASP A 7 7.21 6.73 10.17
N GLU A 8 8.41 6.21 9.89
CA GLU A 8 8.84 5.88 8.53
C GLU A 8 7.86 4.93 7.81
N TRP A 9 7.23 4.02 8.55
CA TRP A 9 6.24 3.09 8.01
C TRP A 9 4.93 3.79 7.60
N GLU A 10 4.50 4.81 8.35
CA GLU A 10 3.32 5.60 7.99
C GLU A 10 3.60 6.45 6.74
N ILE A 11 4.82 6.98 6.62
CA ILE A 11 5.27 7.71 5.42
C ILE A 11 5.26 6.79 4.19
N GLU A 12 5.83 5.59 4.31
CA GLU A 12 5.85 4.61 3.23
C GLU A 12 4.44 4.14 2.83
N LEU A 13 3.57 3.87 3.81
CA LEU A 13 2.16 3.53 3.55
C LEU A 13 1.46 4.63 2.76
N GLN A 14 1.63 5.90 3.14
CA GLN A 14 1.03 7.02 2.40
C GLN A 14 1.57 7.16 0.97
N LYS A 15 2.85 6.86 0.73
CA LYS A 15 3.41 6.85 -0.62
C LYS A 15 2.81 5.72 -1.46
N LYS A 16 2.76 4.50 -0.94
CA LYS A 16 2.18 3.35 -1.66
C LYS A 16 0.69 3.52 -1.91
N LYS A 17 -0.05 4.11 -0.97
CA LYS A 17 -1.46 4.44 -1.15
C LYS A 17 -1.68 5.40 -2.32
N ARG A 18 -0.92 6.50 -2.38
CA ARG A 18 -1.01 7.45 -3.49
C ARG A 18 -0.67 6.82 -4.85
N LEU A 19 0.31 5.90 -4.88
CA LEU A 19 0.63 5.13 -6.08
C LEU A 19 -0.52 4.21 -6.50
N LEU A 20 -1.18 3.54 -5.56
CA LEU A 20 -2.36 2.72 -5.83
C LEU A 20 -3.52 3.56 -6.36
N GLU A 21 -3.82 4.69 -5.73
CA GLU A 21 -4.87 5.62 -6.19
C GLU A 21 -4.60 6.14 -7.60
N ALA A 22 -3.35 6.54 -7.90
CA ALA A 22 -2.96 6.96 -9.23
C ALA A 22 -3.11 5.83 -10.26
N HIS A 23 -2.64 4.63 -9.93
CA HIS A 23 -2.76 3.45 -10.77
C HIS A 23 -4.23 3.11 -11.09
N MET A 24 -5.11 3.16 -10.08
CA MET A 24 -6.54 2.95 -10.27
C MET A 24 -7.17 4.03 -11.15
N GLN A 25 -6.76 5.29 -10.98
CA GLN A 25 -7.23 6.40 -11.82
C GLN A 25 -6.77 6.26 -13.27
N GLU A 26 -5.53 5.83 -13.51
CA GLU A 26 -4.98 5.60 -14.86
C GLU A 26 -5.72 4.47 -15.60
N LEU A 27 -6.12 3.43 -14.86
CA LEU A 27 -6.92 2.33 -15.39
C LEU A 27 -8.43 2.66 -15.48
N GLY A 28 -8.87 3.77 -14.88
CA GLY A 28 -10.28 4.15 -14.80
C GLY A 28 -11.13 3.22 -13.93
N ILE A 29 -10.50 2.50 -12.99
CA ILE A 29 -11.17 1.54 -12.10
C ILE A 29 -11.45 2.16 -10.73
N LYS A 30 -12.43 1.61 -10.02
CA LYS A 30 -12.87 2.10 -8.69
C LYS A 30 -12.54 1.15 -7.55
N SER A 31 -12.27 -0.12 -7.84
CA SER A 31 -11.76 -1.11 -6.90
C SER A 31 -10.41 -1.63 -7.37
N GLU A 32 -9.50 -1.87 -6.43
CA GLU A 32 -8.24 -2.58 -6.69
C GLU A 32 -8.46 -3.99 -7.26
N MET A 33 -9.59 -4.62 -6.92
CA MET A 33 -9.98 -5.95 -7.44
C MET A 33 -10.42 -5.91 -8.90
N ASP A 34 -10.75 -4.74 -9.43
CA ASP A 34 -11.08 -4.56 -10.86
C ASP A 34 -9.81 -4.40 -11.71
N CYS A 35 -8.61 -4.43 -11.09
CA CYS A 35 -7.35 -4.32 -11.81
C CYS A 35 -7.18 -5.51 -12.77
N PRO A 36 -6.83 -5.27 -14.05
CA PRO A 36 -6.65 -6.35 -15.03
C PRO A 36 -5.52 -7.31 -14.64
N ASP A 37 -4.56 -6.84 -13.85
CA ASP A 37 -3.45 -7.63 -13.33
C ASP A 37 -3.78 -8.34 -12.01
N PHE A 38 -4.99 -8.21 -11.45
CA PHE A 38 -5.37 -8.90 -10.21
C PHE A 38 -5.34 -10.43 -10.37
N PRO A 39 -4.77 -11.20 -9.41
CA PRO A 39 -4.15 -10.78 -8.15
C PRO A 39 -2.65 -10.43 -8.24
N ASN A 40 -2.04 -10.51 -9.41
CA ASN A 40 -0.61 -10.27 -9.67
C ASN A 40 -0.24 -8.78 -9.85
N CYS A 41 -1.09 -7.85 -9.39
CA CYS A 41 -0.82 -6.42 -9.51
C CYS A 41 0.27 -6.00 -8.51
N LYS A 42 1.47 -5.70 -9.01
CA LYS A 42 2.62 -5.27 -8.19
C LYS A 42 2.36 -3.99 -7.40
N VAL A 43 1.51 -3.10 -7.91
CA VAL A 43 1.14 -1.85 -7.20
C VAL A 43 0.28 -2.17 -5.98
N GLN A 44 -0.68 -3.08 -6.14
CA GLN A 44 -1.54 -3.54 -5.04
C GLN A 44 -0.73 -4.36 -4.01
N GLU A 45 0.12 -5.30 -4.46
CA GLU A 45 1.01 -6.07 -3.59
C GLU A 45 1.90 -5.16 -2.74
N ALA A 46 2.54 -4.16 -3.35
CA ALA A 46 3.38 -3.21 -2.63
C ALA A 46 2.59 -2.36 -1.61
N TYR A 47 1.32 -2.04 -1.90
CA TYR A 47 0.45 -1.36 -0.95
C TYR A 47 0.08 -2.26 0.23
N VAL A 48 -0.33 -3.50 -0.03
CA VAL A 48 -0.64 -4.49 1.01
C VAL A 48 0.57 -4.72 1.91
N GLN A 49 1.76 -4.89 1.33
CA GLN A 49 2.99 -5.04 2.09
C GLN A 49 3.28 -3.81 2.98
N ALA A 50 3.06 -2.59 2.47
CA ALA A 50 3.23 -1.38 3.27
C ALA A 50 2.21 -1.26 4.41
N VAL A 51 0.98 -1.73 4.23
CA VAL A 51 -0.04 -1.82 5.30
C VAL A 51 0.46 -2.74 6.40
N TYR A 52 0.91 -3.95 6.05
CA TYR A 52 1.48 -4.90 7.01
C TYR A 52 2.69 -4.34 7.74
N ASN A 53 3.62 -3.73 7.02
CA ASN A 53 4.80 -3.12 7.61
C ASN A 53 4.43 -1.96 8.56
N SER A 54 3.42 -1.16 8.23
CA SER A 54 2.93 -0.09 9.10
C SER A 54 2.25 -0.61 10.37
N MET A 55 1.50 -1.71 10.30
CA MET A 55 0.87 -2.33 11.47
C MET A 55 1.91 -3.00 12.38
N SER A 56 2.87 -3.70 11.78
CA SER A 56 3.91 -4.44 12.51
C SER A 56 5.14 -3.57 12.83
N LYS A 57 5.19 -2.31 12.41
CA LYS A 57 6.37 -1.42 12.46
C LYS A 57 7.64 -2.11 11.95
N GLY A 58 7.52 -2.82 10.84
CA GLY A 58 8.63 -3.57 10.24
C GLY A 58 9.11 -4.79 11.04
N ALA A 59 8.41 -5.22 12.10
CA ALA A 59 8.79 -6.36 12.93
C ALA A 59 8.66 -7.74 12.24
N GLY A 60 8.53 -7.77 10.91
CA GLY A 60 8.91 -8.88 10.04
C GLY A 60 8.42 -10.27 10.43
N GLY A 61 7.16 -10.58 10.12
CA GLY A 61 6.75 -11.94 9.78
C GLY A 61 6.47 -11.95 8.28
N GLY A 62 7.36 -12.57 7.49
CA GLY A 62 7.31 -12.54 6.03
C GLY A 62 5.96 -13.01 5.47
N PHE A 63 5.32 -12.14 4.68
CA PHE A 63 4.35 -12.60 3.69
C PHE A 63 5.15 -12.88 2.42
N GLU A 64 5.42 -14.15 2.17
CA GLU A 64 5.78 -14.64 0.84
C GLU A 64 4.44 -14.80 0.07
N PHE A 65 4.28 -14.04 -1.02
CA PHE A 65 3.18 -14.20 -1.97
C PHE A 65 3.61 -15.14 -3.11
#